data_AF-A0A8J9X1N1-F1
#
_entry.id   AF-A0A8J9X1N1-F1
#
_cell.length_a   1.000
_cell.length_b   1.000
_cell.length_c   1.000
_cell.angle_alpha   90.00
_cell.angle_beta   90.00
_cell.angle_gamma   90.00
#
_symmetry.space_group_name_H-M   'P 1'
#
loop_
_entity.id
_entity.type
_entity.pdbx_description
1 polymer ?
#
loop_
_entity_poly.entity_id
_entity_poly.type
_entity_poly.pdbx_seq_one_letter_code
_entity_poly.pdbx_strand_id
1 'polypeptide(L)'
;KRTGHFDAHRFEKISNIVKQFKLSCGKAQSSFQGMQVRNSRFSAFIDAFTANTYIMVIVSNPHVQTAATVWNIQNARTHFEKFIPRI
;
A
#
# COMPACT_ATOMS: atom_id res chain seq x y z
N LYS A 1 -22.77 7.42 0.40
CA LYS A 1 -22.51 6.12 1.09
C LYS A 1 -21.87 5.17 0.07
N ARG A 2 -20.68 4.60 0.34
CA ARG A 2 -20.06 3.59 -0.55
C ARG A 2 -20.83 2.27 -0.40
N THR A 3 -21.82 2.06 -1.26
CA THR A 3 -22.66 0.85 -1.30
C THR A 3 -22.11 -0.11 -2.35
N GLY A 4 -21.31 -1.06 -1.89
CA GLY A 4 -20.84 -2.20 -2.67
C GLY A 4 -20.33 -3.22 -1.67
N HIS A 5 -20.83 -4.44 -1.73
CA HIS A 5 -20.44 -5.52 -0.82
C HIS A 5 -18.94 -5.81 -1.06
N PHE A 6 -18.07 -5.19 -0.26
CA PHE A 6 -16.66 -5.51 -0.29
C PHE A 6 -16.49 -6.97 0.12
N ASP A 7 -15.52 -7.66 -0.49
CA ASP A 7 -15.12 -8.98 -0.01
C ASP A 7 -14.65 -8.86 1.45
N ALA A 8 -15.34 -9.53 2.37
CA ALA A 8 -15.05 -9.48 3.80
C ALA A 8 -13.62 -9.97 4.11
N HIS A 9 -13.10 -10.88 3.28
CA HIS A 9 -11.77 -11.47 3.43
C HIS A 9 -10.67 -10.73 2.66
N ARG A 10 -10.98 -9.55 2.07
CA ARG A 10 -10.00 -8.82 1.24
C ARG A 10 -8.70 -8.51 1.97
N PHE A 11 -8.74 -8.25 3.28
CA PHE A 11 -7.56 -7.91 4.06
C PHE A 11 -6.59 -9.09 4.16
N GLU A 12 -7.12 -10.29 4.40
CA GLU A 12 -6.35 -11.52 4.45
C GLU A 12 -5.81 -11.88 3.06
N LYS A 13 -6.68 -11.84 2.02
CA LYS A 13 -6.29 -12.14 0.63
C LYS A 13 -5.17 -11.22 0.15
N ILE A 14 -5.30 -9.90 0.36
CA ILE A 14 -4.26 -8.93 0.00
C ILE A 14 -2.97 -9.22 0.77
N SER A 15 -3.06 -9.49 2.07
CA SER A 15 -1.88 -9.82 2.88
C SER A 15 -1.16 -11.06 2.35
N ASN A 16 -1.90 -12.10 1.97
CA ASN A 16 -1.32 -13.32 1.41
C ASN A 16 -0.64 -13.05 0.06
N ILE A 17 -1.27 -12.28 -0.83
CA ILE A 17 -0.69 -11.92 -2.13
C ILE A 17 0.63 -11.15 -1.95
N VAL A 18 0.64 -10.11 -1.12
CA VAL A 18 1.84 -9.28 -0.91
C VAL A 18 2.97 -10.07 -0.24
N LYS A 19 2.64 -10.92 0.75
CA LYS A 19 3.63 -11.80 1.40
C LYS A 19 4.25 -12.77 0.40
N GLN A 20 3.45 -13.44 -0.42
CA GLN A 20 3.94 -14.38 -1.43
C GLN A 20 4.82 -13.68 -2.47
N PHE A 21 4.44 -12.48 -2.89
CA PHE A 21 5.27 -11.66 -3.78
C PHE A 21 6.62 -11.31 -3.14
N LYS A 22 6.62 -10.84 -1.89
CA LYS A 22 7.85 -10.52 -1.15
C LYS A 22 8.77 -11.74 -0.98
N LEU A 23 8.22 -12.91 -0.67
CA LEU A 23 8.97 -14.18 -0.62
C LEU A 23 9.58 -14.53 -1.98
N SER A 24 8.86 -14.25 -3.07
CA SER A 24 9.35 -14.50 -4.43
C SER A 24 10.49 -13.55 -4.81
N CYS A 25 10.43 -12.27 -4.42
CA CYS A 25 11.55 -11.33 -4.58
C CYS A 25 12.81 -11.81 -3.81
N GLY A 26 12.63 -12.31 -2.59
CA GLY A 26 13.74 -12.84 -1.80
C GLY A 26 14.47 -14.01 -2.49
N LYS A 27 13.74 -14.89 -3.17
CA LYS A 27 14.32 -15.97 -3.99
C LYS A 27 15.07 -15.44 -5.21
N ALA A 28 14.61 -14.34 -5.79
CA ALA A 28 15.27 -13.64 -6.89
C ALA A 28 16.43 -12.73 -6.45
N GLN A 29 16.81 -12.77 -5.16
CA GLN A 29 17.81 -11.89 -4.54
C GLN A 29 17.51 -10.39 -4.74
N SER A 30 16.22 -10.02 -4.83
CA SER A 30 15.76 -8.63 -4.95
C SER A 30 14.96 -8.20 -3.73
N SER A 31 15.01 -6.90 -3.39
CA SER A 31 14.22 -6.33 -2.31
C SER A 31 12.87 -5.81 -2.80
N PHE A 32 11.81 -6.08 -2.04
CA PHE A 32 10.51 -5.48 -2.26
C PHE A 32 10.45 -4.12 -1.56
N GLN A 33 10.47 -3.03 -2.32
CA GLN A 33 10.35 -1.67 -1.78
C GLN A 33 8.89 -1.20 -1.73
N GLY A 34 8.13 -1.44 -2.81
CA GLY A 34 6.73 -1.06 -2.92
C GLY A 34 6.12 -1.55 -4.23
N MET A 35 4.82 -1.33 -4.40
CA MET A 35 4.06 -1.73 -5.57
C MET A 35 2.98 -0.68 -5.89
N GLN A 36 2.89 -0.28 -7.15
CA GLN A 36 1.76 0.47 -7.68
C GLN A 36 0.99 -0.38 -8.69
N VAL A 37 -0.32 -0.49 -8.51
CA VAL A 37 -1.23 -1.18 -9.43
C VAL A 37 -2.28 -0.20 -9.92
N ARG A 38 -2.48 -0.10 -11.23
CA ARG A 38 -3.50 0.77 -11.82
C ARG A 38 -4.36 -0.01 -12.78
N ASN A 39 -5.67 0.23 -12.72
CA ASN A 39 -6.62 -0.20 -13.74
C ASN A 39 -7.60 0.94 -14.06
N SER A 40 -8.60 0.67 -14.89
CA SER A 40 -9.61 1.66 -15.29
C SER A 40 -10.53 2.13 -14.16
N ARG A 41 -10.55 1.43 -13.02
CA ARG A 41 -11.45 1.70 -11.88
C ARG A 41 -10.74 2.32 -10.68
N PHE A 42 -9.49 1.93 -10.41
CA PHE A 42 -8.74 2.41 -9.26
C PHE A 42 -7.22 2.31 -9.47
N SER A 43 -6.50 3.04 -8.61
CA SER A 43 -5.07 2.87 -8.38
C SER A 43 -4.84 2.42 -6.94
N ALA A 44 -4.01 1.40 -6.74
CA ALA A 44 -3.54 0.93 -5.45
C ALA A 44 -2.05 1.22 -5.31
N PHE A 45 -1.66 1.69 -4.13
CA PHE A 45 -0.29 1.96 -3.75
C PHE A 45 0.02 1.14 -2.52
N ILE A 46 1.10 0.37 -2.54
CA ILE A 46 1.64 -0.36 -1.40
C ILE A 46 3.07 0.10 -1.21
N ASP A 47 3.40 0.62 -0.04
CA ASP A 47 4.74 1.15 0.24
C ASP A 47 5.12 0.87 1.70
N ALA A 48 6.42 0.79 1.95
CA ALA A 48 6.94 0.87 3.30
C ALA A 48 6.51 2.21 3.90
N PHE A 49 5.93 2.20 5.11
CA PHE A 49 5.34 3.41 5.68
C PHE A 49 6.10 3.91 6.89
N THR A 50 6.32 3.08 7.90
CA THR A 50 7.18 3.40 9.04
C THR A 50 8.25 2.31 9.17
N ALA A 51 9.09 2.35 10.20
CA ALA A 51 10.09 1.31 10.46
C ALA A 51 9.51 -0.13 10.42
N ASN A 52 8.29 -0.30 10.94
CA ASN A 52 7.69 -1.61 11.16
C ASN A 52 6.34 -1.81 10.44
N THR A 53 5.94 -0.87 9.58
CA THR A 53 4.61 -0.93 8.94
C THR A 53 4.67 -0.66 7.45
N TYR A 54 3.70 -1.23 6.74
CA TYR A 54 3.39 -0.92 5.34
C TYR A 54 2.04 -0.22 5.28
N ILE A 55 1.86 0.64 4.28
CA ILE A 55 0.58 1.29 3.99
C ILE A 55 0.06 0.83 2.63
N MET A 56 -1.26 0.67 2.54
CA MET A 56 -1.96 0.46 1.27
C MET A 56 -2.99 1.57 1.06
N VAL A 57 -2.85 2.34 -0.02
CA VAL A 57 -3.77 3.44 -0.38
C VAL A 57 -4.53 3.09 -1.65
N ILE A 58 -5.87 3.19 -1.60
CA ILE A 58 -6.76 2.99 -2.74
C ILE A 58 -7.35 4.31 -3.20
N VAL A 59 -7.07 4.68 -4.46
CA VAL A 59 -7.58 5.91 -5.10
C VAL A 59 -8.53 5.50 -6.24
N SER A 60 -9.81 5.81 -6.09
CA SER A 60 -10.84 5.52 -7.12
C SER A 60 -11.04 6.65 -8.13
N ASN A 61 -10.56 7.86 -7.84
CA ASN A 61 -10.68 9.00 -8.75
C ASN A 61 -9.52 8.98 -9.77
N PRO A 62 -9.79 8.77 -11.07
CA PRO A 62 -8.74 8.67 -12.09
C PRO A 62 -8.02 9.99 -12.37
N HIS A 63 -8.60 11.13 -11.97
CA HIS A 63 -8.01 12.47 -12.16
C HIS A 63 -6.96 12.83 -11.11
N VAL A 64 -6.89 12.07 -10.01
CA VAL A 64 -5.83 12.28 -9.02
C VAL A 64 -4.51 11.81 -9.61
N GLN A 65 -3.53 12.71 -9.67
CA GLN A 65 -2.21 12.39 -10.16
C GLN A 65 -1.50 11.42 -9.22
N THR A 66 -0.83 10.42 -9.80
CA THR A 66 0.00 9.45 -9.08
C THR A 66 1.04 10.14 -8.19
N ALA A 67 1.74 11.14 -8.73
CA ALA A 67 2.75 11.89 -7.99
C ALA A 67 2.20 12.56 -6.74
N ALA A 68 0.99 13.15 -6.81
CA ALA A 68 0.33 13.76 -5.66
C ALA A 68 0.04 12.74 -4.56
N THR A 69 -0.38 11.52 -4.93
CA THR A 69 -0.63 10.46 -3.93
C THR A 69 0.65 10.00 -3.26
N VAL A 70 1.73 9.79 -4.04
CA VAL A 70 3.04 9.41 -3.50
C VAL A 70 3.58 10.49 -2.57
N TRP A 71 3.50 11.76 -2.96
CA TRP A 71 3.92 12.88 -2.13
C TRP A 71 3.15 12.94 -0.82
N ASN A 72 1.83 12.71 -0.86
CA ASN A 72 1.00 12.68 0.34
C ASN A 72 1.38 11.53 1.28
N ILE A 73 1.67 10.33 0.75
CA ILE A 73 2.14 9.19 1.55
C ILE A 73 3.46 9.52 2.24
N GLN A 74 4.40 10.13 1.51
CA GLN A 74 5.70 10.52 2.06
C GLN A 74 5.58 11.56 3.18
N ASN A 75 4.74 12.58 3.00
CA ASN A 75 4.53 13.57 4.06
C ASN A 75 3.84 12.96 5.28
N ALA A 76 2.83 12.11 5.07
CA ALA A 76 2.10 11.46 6.15
C ALA A 76 3.01 10.59 7.04
N ARG A 77 4.05 9.95 6.48
CA ARG A 77 5.00 9.10 7.23
C ARG A 77 5.49 9.77 8.51
N THR A 78 5.98 11.01 8.41
CA THR A 78 6.55 11.75 9.55
C THR A 78 5.54 12.01 10.67
N HIS A 79 4.26 12.13 10.34
CA HIS A 79 3.20 12.29 11.33
C HIS A 79 2.90 10.98 12.05
N PHE A 80 2.86 9.86 11.32
CA PHE A 80 2.56 8.55 11.88
C PHE A 80 3.72 7.96 12.69
N GLU A 81 4.97 8.24 12.30
CA GLU A 81 6.15 7.79 13.05
C GLU A 81 6.16 8.27 14.51
N LYS A 82 5.55 9.43 14.81
CA LYS A 82 5.42 9.97 16.18
C LYS A 82 4.61 9.07 17.11
N PHE A 83 3.74 8.22 16.54
CA PHE A 83 2.85 7.34 17.28
C PHE A 83 3.31 5.87 17.26
N ILE A 84 4.39 5.56 16.56
CA ILE A 84 5.00 4.23 16.57
C ILE A 84 6.03 4.19 17.70
N PRO A 85 5.89 3.29 18.69
CA PRO A 85 6.92 3.09 19.70
C PRO A 85 8.26 2.74 19.03
N ARG A 86 9.33 3.47 19.39
CA ARG A 86 10.68 3.02 19.04
C ARG A 86 10.95 1.77 19.87
N ILE A 87 11.10 0.63 19.20
CA ILE A 87 11.53 -0.63 19.81
C ILE A 87 13.03 -0.52 20.07
#